data_AF-A0A369W775-F1
#
_entry.id   AF-A0A369W775-F1
#
_cell.length_a   1.000
_cell.length_b   1.000
_cell.length_c   1.000
_cell.angle_alpha   90.00
_cell.angle_beta   90.00
_cell.angle_gamma   90.00
#
_symmetry.space_group_name_H-M   'P 1'
#
loop_
_entity.id
_entity.type
_entity.pdbx_description
1 polymer ?
#
loop_
_entity_poly.entity_id
_entity_poly.type
_entity_poly.pdbx_seq_one_letter_code
_entity_poly.pdbx_strand_id
1 'polypeptide(L)'
;MSEARESLKAFANFRVLNGDSDASERDHLIRNLAQLFSYVSDRCDDEQVAQYDEVLCQLADIVEVEARSHVANLLAPLERAPGSVVLRLANDVIEVAEPLLEFSTVLSDDDLIEIAEHQSEAHRVAIAGRRDLASRVGEAIVAFGQEPSVTRLLKNEQARLSRSAIEKIAVIAQQSEALAQMLRSRSDIDWPHLRAEVSAIGARALESLGLMAREDGRVTASRVQAVVYNRIKNQAGFSAQEWKLAWNQVKALADRRRFDLKALHRFTRFGYGHHTAAGLTMLLEVRPEIIVKWLAMQDYVAFTVAARAIGLDADLFQAVVTVLPWRDMPSRLDIENVRRRFEALSEEEASEIFELWRSHSFRRRISEEAVA
;
A
#
# COMPACT_ATOMS: atom_id res chain seq x y z
N MET A 1 -0.82 -37.98 -17.93
CA MET A 1 -0.32 -36.99 -18.93
C MET A 1 -1.07 -37.02 -20.27
N SER A 2 -1.68 -38.13 -20.70
CA SER A 2 -2.44 -38.18 -21.98
C SER A 2 -3.86 -37.62 -21.84
N GLU A 3 -4.60 -38.01 -20.79
CA GLU A 3 -6.00 -37.59 -20.59
C GLU A 3 -6.17 -36.09 -20.29
N ALA A 4 -5.24 -35.48 -19.54
CA ALA A 4 -5.23 -34.04 -19.27
C ALA A 4 -5.00 -33.21 -20.56
N ARG A 5 -4.17 -33.72 -21.48
CA ARG A 5 -3.93 -33.09 -22.79
C ARG A 5 -5.09 -33.31 -23.77
N GLU A 6 -5.82 -34.42 -23.66
CA GLU A 6 -7.04 -34.67 -24.44
C GLU A 6 -8.21 -33.81 -23.97
N SER A 7 -8.34 -33.59 -22.65
CA SER A 7 -9.32 -32.67 -22.09
C SER A 7 -9.03 -31.22 -22.51
N LEU A 8 -7.77 -30.78 -22.54
CA LEU A 8 -7.35 -29.49 -23.13
C LEU A 8 -7.78 -29.31 -24.60
N LYS A 9 -7.74 -30.37 -25.42
CA LYS A 9 -8.25 -30.32 -26.81
C LYS A 9 -9.78 -30.33 -26.88
N ALA A 10 -10.46 -30.93 -25.91
CA ALA A 10 -11.92 -30.86 -25.81
C ALA A 10 -12.40 -29.45 -25.40
N PHE A 11 -11.67 -28.76 -24.53
CA PHE A 11 -11.97 -27.38 -24.12
C PHE A 11 -11.60 -26.35 -25.21
N ALA A 12 -10.47 -26.52 -25.90
CA ALA A 12 -10.06 -25.66 -27.03
C ALA A 12 -10.98 -25.76 -28.27
N ASN A 13 -11.84 -26.79 -28.34
CA ASN A 13 -12.78 -27.01 -29.44
C ASN A 13 -14.18 -26.41 -29.21
N PHE A 14 -14.42 -25.69 -28.10
CA PHE A 14 -15.66 -24.96 -27.96
C PHE A 14 -15.66 -23.80 -28.95
N ARG A 15 -16.49 -23.91 -30.02
CA ARG A 15 -16.86 -22.82 -30.96
C ARG A 15 -17.13 -21.48 -30.25
N VAL A 16 -17.54 -21.57 -28.99
CA VAL A 16 -17.83 -20.48 -28.07
C VAL A 16 -16.64 -19.55 -27.80
N LEU A 17 -15.40 -20.07 -27.75
CA LEU A 17 -14.20 -19.27 -27.56
C LEU A 17 -13.68 -18.62 -28.86
N ASN A 18 -14.17 -19.08 -30.02
CA ASN A 18 -13.80 -18.56 -31.34
C ASN A 18 -14.76 -17.48 -31.87
N GLY A 19 -15.76 -17.06 -31.08
CA GLY A 19 -16.70 -15.99 -31.44
C GLY A 19 -17.89 -16.40 -32.31
N ASP A 20 -18.04 -17.70 -32.62
CA ASP A 20 -19.10 -18.25 -33.49
C ASP A 20 -20.35 -18.75 -32.71
N SER A 21 -20.50 -18.32 -31.46
CA SER A 21 -21.58 -18.69 -30.53
C SER A 21 -22.46 -17.51 -30.17
N ASP A 22 -23.76 -17.75 -29.96
CA ASP A 22 -24.67 -16.72 -29.47
C ASP A 22 -24.45 -16.42 -27.98
N ALA A 23 -24.87 -15.24 -27.52
CA ALA A 23 -24.71 -14.76 -26.14
C ALA A 23 -25.24 -15.76 -25.10
N SER A 24 -26.40 -16.38 -25.38
CA SER A 24 -26.99 -17.39 -24.50
C SER A 24 -26.13 -18.64 -24.31
N GLU A 25 -25.35 -19.04 -25.33
CA GLU A 25 -24.47 -20.21 -25.24
C GLU A 25 -23.25 -19.92 -24.36
N ARG A 26 -22.68 -18.72 -24.48
CA ARG A 26 -21.57 -18.25 -23.62
C ARG A 26 -22.00 -18.18 -22.15
N ASP A 27 -23.17 -17.58 -21.90
CA ASP A 27 -23.76 -17.49 -20.57
C ASP A 27 -24.01 -18.87 -19.95
N HIS A 28 -24.55 -19.80 -20.73
CA HIS A 28 -24.78 -21.16 -20.24
C HIS A 28 -23.46 -21.88 -19.95
N LEU A 29 -22.44 -21.70 -20.81
CA LEU A 29 -21.13 -22.34 -20.65
C LEU A 29 -20.42 -21.87 -19.38
N ILE A 30 -20.33 -20.55 -19.13
CA ILE A 30 -19.61 -20.05 -17.95
C ILE A 30 -20.28 -20.49 -16.65
N ARG A 31 -21.62 -20.48 -16.61
CA ARG A 31 -22.41 -20.91 -15.45
C ARG A 31 -22.20 -22.40 -15.18
N ASN A 32 -22.31 -23.24 -16.22
CA ASN A 32 -22.07 -24.68 -16.08
C ASN A 32 -20.63 -24.99 -15.68
N LEU A 33 -19.65 -24.27 -16.22
CA LEU A 33 -18.24 -24.49 -15.89
C LEU A 33 -17.96 -24.15 -14.43
N ALA A 34 -18.43 -22.99 -13.96
CA ALA A 34 -18.31 -22.59 -12.56
C ALA A 34 -19.06 -23.54 -11.62
N GLN A 35 -20.24 -24.00 -12.02
CA GLN A 35 -21.02 -24.97 -11.26
C GLN A 35 -20.31 -26.32 -11.16
N LEU A 36 -19.81 -26.85 -12.27
CA LEU A 36 -19.02 -28.08 -12.28
C LEU A 36 -17.78 -27.94 -11.39
N PHE A 37 -17.04 -26.83 -11.52
CA PHE A 37 -15.89 -26.54 -10.69
C PHE A 37 -16.26 -26.53 -9.19
N SER A 38 -17.39 -25.92 -8.81
CA SER A 38 -17.84 -25.89 -7.41
C SER A 38 -18.02 -27.29 -6.80
N TYR A 39 -18.39 -28.30 -7.60
CA TYR A 39 -18.53 -29.68 -7.14
C TYR A 39 -17.22 -30.46 -7.06
N VAL A 40 -16.19 -30.06 -7.80
CA VAL A 40 -14.92 -30.80 -7.92
C VAL A 40 -13.72 -30.07 -7.30
N SER A 41 -13.90 -28.82 -6.85
CA SER A 41 -12.82 -27.94 -6.37
C SER A 41 -11.90 -28.58 -5.34
N ASP A 42 -12.45 -29.32 -4.35
CA ASP A 42 -11.67 -30.02 -3.32
C ASP A 42 -10.81 -31.19 -3.84
N ARG A 43 -11.10 -31.68 -5.05
CA ARG A 43 -10.42 -32.81 -5.68
C ARG A 43 -9.49 -32.39 -6.81
N CYS A 44 -9.50 -31.11 -7.19
CA CYS A 44 -8.66 -30.59 -8.25
C CYS A 44 -7.23 -30.32 -7.75
N ASP A 45 -6.25 -30.80 -8.50
CA ASP A 45 -4.86 -30.38 -8.33
C ASP A 45 -4.64 -28.95 -8.85
N ASP A 46 -3.47 -28.38 -8.55
CA ASP A 46 -3.17 -26.98 -8.89
C ASP A 46 -3.12 -26.73 -10.41
N GLU A 47 -2.76 -27.75 -11.20
CA GLU A 47 -2.73 -27.67 -12.67
C GLU A 47 -4.15 -27.61 -13.23
N GLN A 48 -5.06 -28.44 -12.69
CA GLN A 48 -6.48 -28.42 -13.04
C GLN A 48 -7.12 -27.09 -12.64
N VAL A 49 -6.85 -26.58 -11.43
CA VAL A 49 -7.38 -25.25 -11.02
C VAL A 49 -6.93 -24.16 -11.98
N ALA A 50 -5.66 -24.16 -12.39
CA ALA A 50 -5.14 -23.18 -13.35
C ALA A 50 -5.82 -23.27 -14.74
N GLN A 51 -6.18 -24.48 -15.19
CA GLN A 51 -6.92 -24.67 -16.45
C GLN A 51 -8.34 -24.10 -16.37
N TYR A 52 -9.04 -24.35 -15.26
CA TYR A 52 -10.35 -23.73 -15.02
C TYR A 52 -10.25 -22.21 -14.93
N ASP A 53 -9.20 -21.69 -14.28
CA ASP A 53 -8.95 -20.25 -14.14
C ASP A 53 -8.85 -19.56 -15.50
N GLU A 54 -8.04 -20.12 -16.40
CA GLU A 54 -7.81 -19.56 -17.74
C GLU A 54 -9.11 -19.48 -18.55
N VAL A 55 -9.89 -20.57 -18.58
CA VAL A 55 -11.14 -20.62 -19.34
C VAL A 55 -12.20 -19.71 -18.73
N LEU A 56 -12.34 -19.69 -17.39
CA LEU A 56 -13.29 -18.80 -16.72
C LEU A 56 -12.93 -17.32 -16.93
N CYS A 57 -11.63 -16.97 -16.94
CA CYS A 57 -11.18 -15.62 -17.27
C CYS A 57 -11.56 -15.19 -18.69
N GLN A 58 -11.38 -16.08 -19.67
CA GLN A 58 -11.75 -15.79 -21.07
C GLN A 58 -13.27 -15.63 -21.23
N LEU A 59 -14.04 -16.52 -20.60
CA LEU A 59 -15.51 -16.45 -20.66
C LEU A 59 -16.06 -15.23 -19.95
N ALA A 60 -15.46 -14.81 -18.82
CA ALA A 60 -15.88 -13.61 -18.10
C ALA A 60 -15.83 -12.33 -18.97
N ASP A 61 -15.03 -12.30 -20.03
CA ASP A 61 -14.90 -11.11 -20.89
C ASP A 61 -16.00 -10.93 -21.91
N ILE A 62 -16.78 -12.00 -22.12
CA ILE A 62 -17.69 -12.10 -23.25
C ILE A 62 -19.11 -12.44 -22.82
N VAL A 63 -19.39 -12.49 -21.50
CA VAL A 63 -20.71 -12.78 -20.92
C VAL A 63 -21.27 -11.57 -20.18
N GLU A 64 -22.59 -11.55 -20.00
CA GLU A 64 -23.30 -10.46 -19.34
C GLU A 64 -23.07 -10.44 -17.82
N VAL A 65 -23.40 -9.29 -17.20
CA VAL A 65 -23.22 -9.05 -15.75
C VAL A 65 -23.94 -10.12 -14.93
N GLU A 66 -25.15 -10.54 -15.33
CA GLU A 66 -25.92 -11.56 -14.63
C GLU A 66 -25.22 -12.93 -14.62
N ALA A 67 -24.45 -13.26 -15.65
CA ALA A 67 -23.68 -14.50 -15.72
C ALA A 67 -22.46 -14.43 -14.81
N ARG A 68 -21.74 -13.31 -14.82
CA ARG A 68 -20.58 -13.08 -13.95
C ARG A 68 -20.97 -13.05 -12.47
N SER A 69 -22.10 -12.42 -12.13
CA SER A 69 -22.61 -12.39 -10.76
C SER A 69 -22.97 -13.80 -10.26
N HIS A 70 -23.55 -14.64 -11.12
CA HIS A 70 -23.81 -16.04 -10.76
C HIS A 70 -22.52 -16.83 -10.50
N VAL A 71 -21.51 -16.66 -11.36
CA VAL A 71 -20.19 -17.28 -11.19
C VAL A 71 -19.54 -16.80 -9.89
N ALA A 72 -19.57 -15.49 -9.61
CA ALA A 72 -19.02 -14.91 -8.39
C ALA A 72 -19.65 -15.53 -7.12
N ASN A 73 -20.98 -15.71 -7.11
CA ASN A 73 -21.68 -16.37 -6.00
C ASN A 73 -21.27 -17.83 -5.81
N LEU A 74 -20.98 -18.56 -6.88
CA LEU A 74 -20.51 -19.95 -6.81
C LEU A 74 -19.07 -20.06 -6.31
N LEU A 75 -18.20 -19.11 -6.69
CA LEU A 75 -16.78 -19.13 -6.35
C LEU A 75 -16.47 -18.54 -4.97
N ALA A 76 -17.28 -17.58 -4.51
CA ALA A 76 -17.07 -16.88 -3.24
C ALA A 76 -16.85 -17.79 -2.01
N PRO A 77 -17.61 -18.88 -1.80
CA PRO A 77 -17.40 -19.74 -0.63
C PRO A 77 -16.29 -20.79 -0.80
N LEU A 78 -15.67 -20.92 -1.97
CA LEU A 78 -14.70 -21.99 -2.25
C LEU A 78 -13.30 -21.63 -1.75
N GLU A 79 -12.70 -22.48 -0.92
CA GLU A 79 -11.33 -22.27 -0.40
C GLU A 79 -10.25 -22.40 -1.48
N ARG A 80 -10.50 -23.23 -2.51
CA ARG A 80 -9.61 -23.46 -3.66
C ARG A 80 -10.15 -22.83 -4.94
N ALA A 81 -10.83 -21.68 -4.85
CA ALA A 81 -11.31 -20.97 -6.03
C ALA A 81 -10.15 -20.56 -6.96
N PRO A 82 -10.36 -20.48 -8.29
CA PRO A 82 -9.30 -20.09 -9.22
C PRO A 82 -8.98 -18.60 -9.05
N GLY A 83 -7.72 -18.28 -8.76
CA GLY A 83 -7.33 -16.97 -8.23
C GLY A 83 -7.49 -15.81 -9.22
N SER A 84 -7.14 -16.01 -10.50
CA SER A 84 -7.14 -14.91 -11.48
C SER A 84 -8.56 -14.45 -11.79
N VAL A 85 -9.51 -15.39 -11.97
CA VAL A 85 -10.90 -15.05 -12.20
C VAL A 85 -11.54 -14.44 -10.96
N VAL A 86 -11.22 -14.91 -9.76
CA VAL A 86 -11.71 -14.31 -8.51
C VAL A 86 -11.26 -12.86 -8.39
N LEU A 87 -9.96 -12.57 -8.60
CA LEU A 87 -9.44 -11.21 -8.55
C LEU A 87 -10.06 -10.32 -9.64
N ARG A 88 -10.28 -10.88 -10.83
CA ARG A 88 -10.93 -10.18 -11.94
C ARG A 88 -12.36 -9.78 -11.62
N LEU A 89 -13.17 -10.74 -11.16
CA LEU A 89 -14.57 -10.51 -10.81
C LEU A 89 -14.72 -9.61 -9.57
N ALA A 90 -13.75 -9.63 -8.65
CA ALA A 90 -13.70 -8.72 -7.49
C ALA A 90 -13.40 -7.25 -7.88
N ASN A 91 -12.91 -7.00 -9.10
CA ASN A 91 -12.66 -5.66 -9.66
C ASN A 91 -13.75 -5.19 -10.66
N ASP A 92 -14.82 -5.96 -10.79
CA ASP A 92 -15.93 -5.70 -11.72
C ASP A 92 -16.95 -4.71 -11.11
N VAL A 93 -18.14 -4.58 -11.71
CA VAL A 93 -19.26 -3.88 -11.08
C VAL A 93 -19.64 -4.54 -9.75
N ILE A 94 -20.19 -3.74 -8.83
CA ILE A 94 -20.40 -4.20 -7.44
C ILE A 94 -21.33 -5.42 -7.36
N GLU A 95 -22.32 -5.54 -8.24
CA GLU A 95 -23.26 -6.66 -8.29
C GLU A 95 -22.57 -8.01 -8.57
N VAL A 96 -21.36 -7.98 -9.13
CA VAL A 96 -20.50 -9.14 -9.37
C VAL A 96 -19.47 -9.28 -8.24
N ALA A 97 -18.85 -8.17 -7.84
CA ALA A 97 -17.74 -8.17 -6.89
C ALA A 97 -18.17 -8.47 -5.44
N GLU A 98 -19.35 -8.01 -5.02
CA GLU A 98 -19.84 -8.07 -3.62
C GLU A 98 -19.65 -9.43 -2.94
N PRO A 99 -20.15 -10.57 -3.47
CA PRO A 99 -19.99 -11.87 -2.81
C PRO A 99 -18.53 -12.28 -2.65
N LEU A 100 -17.67 -11.95 -3.61
CA LEU A 100 -16.24 -12.28 -3.55
C LEU A 100 -15.53 -11.43 -2.50
N LEU A 101 -15.83 -10.13 -2.46
CA LEU A 101 -15.26 -9.20 -1.48
C LEU A 101 -15.71 -9.54 -0.06
N GLU A 102 -16.94 -10.00 0.15
CA GLU A 102 -17.43 -10.37 1.49
C GLU A 102 -16.93 -11.75 1.96
N PHE A 103 -16.89 -12.75 1.07
CA PHE A 103 -16.74 -14.16 1.50
C PHE A 103 -15.51 -14.89 0.97
N SER A 104 -14.86 -14.44 -0.11
CA SER A 104 -13.73 -15.16 -0.68
C SER A 104 -12.51 -15.15 0.24
N THR A 105 -11.94 -16.33 0.47
CA THR A 105 -10.69 -16.54 1.21
C THR A 105 -9.44 -16.54 0.31
N VAL A 106 -9.63 -16.51 -1.01
CA VAL A 106 -8.53 -16.53 -2.00
C VAL A 106 -7.93 -15.14 -2.21
N LEU A 107 -8.71 -14.07 -2.00
CA LEU A 107 -8.22 -12.70 -2.06
C LEU A 107 -7.26 -12.43 -0.89
N SER A 108 -6.02 -12.01 -1.22
CA SER A 108 -5.06 -11.58 -0.22
C SER A 108 -5.42 -10.19 0.32
N ASP A 109 -4.89 -9.82 1.49
CA ASP A 109 -5.09 -8.45 1.99
C ASP A 109 -4.52 -7.39 1.01
N ASP A 110 -3.47 -7.71 0.26
CA ASP A 110 -2.87 -6.78 -0.70
C ASP A 110 -3.85 -6.53 -1.86
N ASP A 111 -4.54 -7.58 -2.33
CA ASP A 111 -5.61 -7.46 -3.32
C ASP A 111 -6.77 -6.61 -2.77
N LEU A 112 -7.19 -6.85 -1.52
CA LEU A 112 -8.26 -6.09 -0.88
C LEU A 112 -7.90 -4.60 -0.69
N ILE A 113 -6.63 -4.31 -0.38
CA ILE A 113 -6.11 -2.94 -0.28
C ILE A 113 -6.14 -2.27 -1.66
N GLU A 114 -5.67 -2.94 -2.70
CA GLU A 114 -5.68 -2.41 -4.07
C GLU A 114 -7.11 -2.11 -4.55
N ILE A 115 -8.05 -3.02 -4.27
CA ILE A 115 -9.47 -2.83 -4.58
C ILE A 115 -10.05 -1.65 -3.77
N ALA A 116 -9.75 -1.55 -2.48
CA ALA A 116 -10.22 -0.45 -1.64
C ALA A 116 -9.72 0.92 -2.13
N GLU A 117 -8.50 0.99 -2.66
CA GLU A 117 -7.89 2.21 -3.21
C GLU A 117 -8.52 2.64 -4.54
N HIS A 118 -8.76 1.70 -5.45
CA HIS A 118 -9.11 2.03 -6.84
C HIS A 118 -10.60 1.92 -7.17
N GLN A 119 -11.37 1.13 -6.43
CA GLN A 119 -12.77 0.84 -6.75
C GLN A 119 -13.77 1.78 -6.04
N SER A 120 -15.06 1.55 -6.29
CA SER A 120 -16.13 2.40 -5.79
C SER A 120 -16.35 2.28 -4.27
N GLU A 121 -17.11 3.22 -3.70
CA GLU A 121 -17.47 3.17 -2.28
C GLU A 121 -18.22 1.89 -1.91
N ALA A 122 -19.02 1.35 -2.83
CA ALA A 122 -19.75 0.12 -2.61
C ALA A 122 -18.81 -1.10 -2.45
N HIS A 123 -17.68 -1.12 -3.16
CA HIS A 123 -16.65 -2.16 -2.98
C HIS A 123 -16.04 -2.09 -1.59
N ARG A 124 -15.69 -0.88 -1.13
CA ARG A 124 -15.17 -0.67 0.23
C ARG A 124 -16.16 -1.08 1.31
N VAL A 125 -17.45 -0.84 1.10
CA VAL A 125 -18.52 -1.31 2.00
C VAL A 125 -18.53 -2.84 2.08
N ALA A 126 -18.45 -3.55 0.95
CA ALA A 126 -18.37 -5.01 0.93
C ALA A 126 -17.12 -5.52 1.69
N ILE A 127 -15.93 -4.96 1.40
CA ILE A 127 -14.68 -5.33 2.08
C ILE A 127 -14.78 -5.07 3.59
N ALA A 128 -15.35 -3.93 4.00
CA ALA A 128 -15.54 -3.59 5.41
C ALA A 128 -16.42 -4.58 6.18
N GLY A 129 -17.25 -5.36 5.49
CA GLY A 129 -18.11 -6.40 6.05
C GLY A 129 -17.44 -7.74 6.32
N ARG A 130 -16.20 -7.97 5.87
CA ARG A 130 -15.50 -9.25 6.00
C ARG A 130 -15.31 -9.67 7.45
N ARG A 131 -15.47 -10.97 7.73
CA ARG A 131 -15.32 -11.52 9.09
C ARG A 131 -13.89 -11.44 9.62
N ASP A 132 -12.89 -11.74 8.80
CA ASP A 132 -11.47 -11.64 9.19
C ASP A 132 -10.82 -10.53 8.38
N LEU A 133 -10.93 -9.30 8.90
CA LEU A 133 -10.39 -8.11 8.25
C LEU A 133 -9.11 -7.66 8.95
N ALA A 134 -7.99 -7.82 8.26
CA ALA A 134 -6.70 -7.37 8.74
C ALA A 134 -6.67 -5.86 8.94
N SER A 135 -5.92 -5.40 9.96
CA SER A 135 -5.89 -3.98 10.33
C SER A 135 -5.41 -3.05 9.22
N ARG A 136 -4.51 -3.55 8.35
CA ARG A 136 -4.02 -2.81 7.17
C ARG A 136 -5.11 -2.59 6.11
N VAL A 137 -6.03 -3.54 5.94
CA VAL A 137 -7.17 -3.40 5.03
C VAL A 137 -8.17 -2.40 5.62
N GLY A 138 -8.40 -2.47 6.93
CA GLY A 138 -9.18 -1.47 7.66
C GLY A 138 -8.62 -0.05 7.52
N GLU A 139 -7.30 0.11 7.62
CA GLU A 139 -6.64 1.41 7.35
C GLU A 139 -6.85 1.91 5.92
N ALA A 140 -6.77 1.04 4.92
CA ALA A 140 -7.02 1.40 3.53
C ALA A 140 -8.48 1.85 3.33
N ILE A 141 -9.45 1.15 3.93
CA ILE A 141 -10.85 1.56 3.92
C ILE A 141 -11.03 2.95 4.55
N VAL A 142 -10.37 3.23 5.67
CA VAL A 142 -10.46 4.56 6.30
C VAL A 142 -9.76 5.65 5.45
N ALA A 143 -8.69 5.30 4.75
CA ALA A 143 -7.93 6.25 3.94
C ALA A 143 -8.64 6.65 2.64
N PHE A 144 -9.31 5.70 1.98
CA PHE A 144 -9.94 5.90 0.67
C PHE A 144 -11.47 5.89 0.70
N GLY A 145 -12.05 5.45 1.81
CA GLY A 145 -13.48 5.32 2.02
C GLY A 145 -14.17 6.59 2.49
N GLN A 146 -15.47 6.59 2.28
CA GLN A 146 -16.39 7.62 2.76
C GLN A 146 -17.16 7.11 3.98
N GLU A 147 -18.12 7.91 4.46
CA GLU A 147 -18.92 7.58 5.63
C GLU A 147 -19.60 6.19 5.57
N PRO A 148 -20.12 5.68 4.43
CA PRO A 148 -20.73 4.35 4.38
C PRO A 148 -19.77 3.21 4.73
N SER A 149 -18.57 3.18 4.12
CA SER A 149 -17.59 2.13 4.39
C SER A 149 -16.98 2.24 5.78
N VAL A 150 -16.73 3.46 6.27
CA VAL A 150 -16.27 3.69 7.66
C VAL A 150 -17.35 3.26 8.66
N THR A 151 -18.62 3.54 8.39
CA THR A 151 -19.75 3.08 9.22
C THR A 151 -19.82 1.56 9.25
N ARG A 152 -19.69 0.90 8.09
CA ARG A 152 -19.69 -0.57 8.00
C ARG A 152 -18.52 -1.17 8.77
N LEU A 153 -17.32 -0.57 8.64
CA LEU A 153 -16.11 -0.98 9.36
C LEU A 153 -16.25 -0.82 10.87
N LEU A 154 -16.80 0.29 11.35
CA LEU A 154 -17.03 0.52 12.78
C LEU A 154 -18.03 -0.47 13.38
N LYS A 155 -19.06 -0.86 12.63
CA LYS A 155 -20.03 -1.90 13.03
C LYS A 155 -19.46 -3.31 12.99
N ASN A 156 -18.34 -3.53 12.32
CA ASN A 156 -17.68 -4.82 12.24
C ASN A 156 -16.75 -5.00 13.46
N GLU A 157 -17.26 -5.66 14.51
CA GLU A 157 -16.52 -5.92 15.75
C GLU A 157 -15.32 -6.88 15.54
N GLN A 158 -15.33 -7.67 14.46
CA GLN A 158 -14.24 -8.61 14.16
C GLN A 158 -13.07 -7.93 13.42
N ALA A 159 -13.33 -6.80 12.76
CA ALA A 159 -12.29 -6.01 12.12
C ALA A 159 -11.35 -5.39 13.16
N ARG A 160 -10.06 -5.68 13.10
CA ARG A 160 -9.10 -5.05 14.01
C ARG A 160 -8.75 -3.65 13.52
N LEU A 161 -8.95 -2.63 14.35
CA LEU A 161 -8.55 -1.27 14.00
C LEU A 161 -7.16 -0.97 14.54
N SER A 162 -6.28 -0.49 13.67
CA SER A 162 -4.99 0.03 14.12
C SER A 162 -5.14 1.38 14.79
N ARG A 163 -4.10 1.80 15.52
CA ARG A 163 -4.02 3.15 16.07
C ARG A 163 -4.21 4.23 15.00
N SER A 164 -3.55 4.10 13.85
CA SER A 164 -3.64 5.09 12.78
C SER A 164 -5.06 5.18 12.21
N ALA A 165 -5.73 4.03 12.05
CA ALA A 165 -7.14 4.00 11.64
C ALA A 165 -8.03 4.70 12.67
N ILE A 166 -7.87 4.41 13.96
CA ILE A 166 -8.65 5.05 15.04
C ILE A 166 -8.45 6.57 15.05
N GLU A 167 -7.20 7.04 14.92
CA GLU A 167 -6.88 8.48 14.86
C GLU A 167 -7.56 9.16 13.65
N LYS A 168 -7.48 8.55 12.46
CA LYS A 168 -8.15 9.08 11.25
C LYS A 168 -9.67 9.08 11.38
N ILE A 169 -10.26 7.99 11.88
CA ILE A 169 -11.71 7.93 12.13
C ILE A 169 -12.11 8.98 13.16
N ALA A 170 -11.32 9.20 14.21
CA ALA A 170 -11.59 10.23 15.21
C ALA A 170 -11.62 11.64 14.61
N VAL A 171 -10.77 11.93 13.61
CA VAL A 171 -10.82 13.20 12.87
C VAL A 171 -12.11 13.32 12.06
N ILE A 172 -12.49 12.26 11.32
CA ILE A 172 -13.73 12.24 10.54
C ILE A 172 -14.96 12.38 11.46
N ALA A 173 -14.94 11.70 12.60
CA ALA A 173 -16.02 11.69 13.58
C ALA A 173 -16.24 13.05 14.28
N GLN A 174 -15.31 14.00 14.20
CA GLN A 174 -15.54 15.36 14.71
C GLN A 174 -16.72 16.05 14.01
N GLN A 175 -17.04 15.63 12.78
CA GLN A 175 -18.12 16.18 11.97
C GLN A 175 -19.38 15.29 11.96
N SER A 176 -19.34 14.10 12.58
CA SER A 176 -20.45 13.15 12.61
C SER A 176 -20.59 12.52 14.01
N GLU A 177 -21.60 12.97 14.76
CA GLU A 177 -21.90 12.42 16.10
C GLU A 177 -22.21 10.92 16.03
N ALA A 178 -22.82 10.45 14.93
CA ALA A 178 -23.10 9.04 14.71
C ALA A 178 -21.81 8.20 14.63
N LEU A 179 -20.82 8.65 13.85
CA LEU A 179 -19.51 7.99 13.78
C LEU A 179 -18.78 8.06 15.12
N ALA A 180 -18.85 9.19 15.82
CA ALA A 180 -18.25 9.34 17.14
C ALA A 180 -18.86 8.40 18.18
N GLN A 181 -20.17 8.17 18.13
CA GLN A 181 -20.85 7.19 18.99
C GLN A 181 -20.43 5.77 18.64
N MET A 182 -20.43 5.40 17.36
CA MET A 182 -20.03 4.06 16.90
C MET A 182 -18.58 3.74 17.28
N LEU A 183 -17.65 4.70 17.12
CA LEU A 183 -16.27 4.52 17.54
C LEU A 183 -16.17 4.31 19.06
N ARG A 184 -16.86 5.11 19.88
CA ARG A 184 -16.87 4.97 21.35
C ARG A 184 -17.46 3.63 21.83
N SER A 185 -18.40 3.06 21.09
CA SER A 185 -19.06 1.80 21.43
C SER A 185 -18.19 0.57 21.19
N ARG A 186 -17.06 0.69 20.48
CA ARG A 186 -16.13 -0.41 20.26
C ARG A 186 -15.40 -0.80 21.54
N SER A 187 -15.61 -2.03 21.98
CA SER A 187 -15.07 -2.59 23.23
C SER A 187 -13.61 -3.06 23.13
N ASP A 188 -13.12 -3.30 21.91
CA ASP A 188 -11.75 -3.70 21.60
C ASP A 188 -10.74 -2.55 21.71
N ILE A 189 -11.22 -1.31 21.86
CA ILE A 189 -10.39 -0.11 21.97
C ILE A 189 -10.12 0.20 23.45
N ASP A 190 -8.83 0.20 23.84
CA ASP A 190 -8.40 0.63 25.18
C ASP A 190 -8.41 2.16 25.31
N TRP A 191 -9.62 2.71 25.50
CA TRP A 191 -9.84 4.14 25.71
C TRP A 191 -9.09 4.72 26.93
N PRO A 192 -8.99 4.02 28.09
CA PRO A 192 -8.11 4.45 29.17
C PRO A 192 -6.66 4.64 28.73
N HIS A 193 -6.08 3.66 28.03
CA HIS A 193 -4.70 3.74 27.56
C HIS A 193 -4.52 4.86 26.52
N LEU A 194 -5.39 4.94 25.52
CA LEU A 194 -5.35 6.02 24.51
C LEU A 194 -5.49 7.40 25.16
N ARG A 195 -6.40 7.58 26.13
CA ARG A 195 -6.53 8.85 26.88
C ARG A 195 -5.31 9.13 27.74
N ALA A 196 -4.72 8.13 28.39
CA ALA A 196 -3.51 8.29 29.17
C ALA A 196 -2.32 8.67 28.28
N GLU A 197 -2.20 8.08 27.09
CA GLU A 197 -1.22 8.47 26.09
C GLU A 197 -1.45 9.89 25.59
N VAL A 198 -2.67 10.24 25.17
CA VAL A 198 -3.01 11.61 24.74
C VAL A 198 -2.77 12.61 25.87
N SER A 199 -3.09 12.25 27.11
CA SER A 199 -2.86 13.09 28.28
C SER A 199 -1.38 13.17 28.66
N ALA A 200 -0.59 12.11 28.46
CA ALA A 200 0.85 12.10 28.70
C ALA A 200 1.60 12.83 27.58
N ILE A 201 1.18 12.69 26.33
CA ILE A 201 1.65 13.50 25.20
C ILE A 201 1.26 14.95 25.43
N GLY A 202 0.03 15.20 25.88
CA GLY A 202 -0.46 16.52 26.27
C GLY A 202 0.33 17.11 27.43
N ALA A 203 0.58 16.35 28.49
CA ALA A 203 1.35 16.77 29.67
C ALA A 203 2.83 16.98 29.34
N ARG A 204 3.46 16.09 28.56
CA ARG A 204 4.83 16.27 28.05
C ARG A 204 4.91 17.38 27.01
N ALA A 205 3.84 17.64 26.26
CA ALA A 205 3.72 18.83 25.41
C ALA A 205 3.71 20.07 26.29
N LEU A 206 2.82 20.15 27.27
CA LEU A 206 2.75 21.23 28.25
C LEU A 206 4.09 21.42 29.01
N GLU A 207 4.75 20.34 29.45
CA GLU A 207 6.04 20.37 30.16
C GLU A 207 7.19 20.80 29.25
N SER A 208 7.32 20.24 28.05
CA SER A 208 8.33 20.66 27.07
C SER A 208 8.11 22.09 26.55
N LEU A 209 6.87 22.57 26.62
CA LEU A 209 6.48 23.95 26.32
C LEU A 209 6.72 24.87 27.52
N GLY A 210 7.22 24.36 28.66
CA GLY A 210 7.47 25.11 29.89
C GLY A 210 6.19 25.57 30.60
N LEU A 211 5.04 25.02 30.24
CA LEU A 211 3.71 25.36 30.77
C LEU A 211 3.35 24.55 32.04
N MET A 212 4.23 23.63 32.44
CA MET A 212 4.22 22.96 33.75
C MET A 212 5.45 23.40 34.55
N ALA A 213 5.49 24.68 34.90
CA ALA A 213 6.18 25.14 36.10
C ALA A 213 5.15 25.91 36.93
N ARG A 214 4.73 25.33 38.06
CA ARG A 214 4.15 26.13 39.14
C ARG A 214 5.28 27.09 39.57
N GLU A 215 5.10 28.40 39.73
CA GLU A 215 3.99 29.11 40.36
C GLU A 215 3.78 30.53 39.78
N ASP A 216 2.61 31.05 40.10
CA ASP A 216 2.09 32.41 39.91
C ASP A 216 1.77 32.88 38.49
N GLY A 217 0.45 32.90 38.24
CA GLY A 217 -0.13 33.15 36.95
C GLY A 217 0.22 34.53 36.41
N ARG A 218 0.76 34.52 35.18
CA ARG A 218 0.32 35.37 34.06
C ARG A 218 1.09 34.96 32.80
N VAL A 219 0.32 34.53 31.81
CA VAL A 219 0.76 34.07 30.49
C VAL A 219 1.30 35.25 29.67
N THR A 220 2.42 35.07 28.97
CA THR A 220 2.75 35.91 27.80
C THR A 220 3.09 35.03 26.60
N ALA A 221 2.29 35.18 25.54
CA ALA A 221 1.99 34.19 24.51
C ALA A 221 2.88 34.22 23.26
N SER A 222 4.14 34.64 23.30
CA SER A 222 4.87 34.94 22.05
C SER A 222 5.86 33.89 21.52
N ARG A 223 6.11 32.77 22.23
CA ARG A 223 7.07 31.72 21.78
C ARG A 223 6.48 30.33 21.55
N VAL A 224 5.18 30.16 21.86
CA VAL A 224 4.45 28.90 21.76
C VAL A 224 4.23 28.45 20.31
N GLN A 225 4.22 29.38 19.36
CA GLN A 225 3.96 29.07 17.95
C GLN A 225 5.08 28.22 17.29
N ALA A 226 6.33 28.37 17.73
CA ALA A 226 7.47 27.69 17.10
C ALA A 226 7.61 26.22 17.53
N VAL A 227 7.17 25.87 18.74
CA VAL A 227 7.31 24.51 19.29
C VAL A 227 6.11 23.63 18.94
N VAL A 228 4.90 24.23 18.81
CA VAL A 228 3.71 23.56 18.28
C VAL A 228 3.91 23.14 16.81
N TYR A 229 4.68 23.93 16.03
CA TYR A 229 5.02 23.58 14.65
C TYR A 229 5.98 22.38 14.54
N ASN A 230 6.87 22.18 15.53
CA ASN A 230 7.84 21.08 15.51
C ASN A 230 7.30 19.75 16.06
N ARG A 231 6.17 19.73 16.78
CA ARG A 231 5.67 18.49 17.43
C ARG A 231 4.51 17.79 16.72
N ILE A 232 3.85 18.46 15.78
CA ILE A 232 2.98 17.81 14.78
C ILE A 232 3.83 16.99 13.77
N LYS A 233 5.16 17.15 13.79
CA LYS A 233 6.13 16.57 12.85
C LYS A 233 6.51 15.10 13.11
N ASN A 234 6.05 14.47 14.19
CA ASN A 234 6.44 13.10 14.55
C ASN A 234 5.53 11.98 13.99
N GLN A 235 4.86 12.22 12.85
CA GLN A 235 4.42 11.17 11.92
C GLN A 235 5.25 11.21 10.62
N ALA A 236 6.45 11.79 10.67
CA ALA A 236 7.43 11.83 9.58
C ALA A 236 8.83 11.59 10.12
N GLY A 237 9.58 10.66 9.52
CA GLY A 237 10.94 10.34 9.97
C GLY A 237 11.42 8.93 9.66
N PHE A 238 12.73 8.76 9.56
CA PHE A 238 13.40 7.47 9.39
C PHE A 238 13.19 6.54 10.60
N SER A 239 12.77 5.30 10.34
CA SER A 239 12.58 4.24 11.33
C SER A 239 13.53 3.09 11.02
N ALA A 240 14.37 2.70 11.97
CA ALA A 240 15.34 1.62 11.78
C ALA A 240 14.68 0.25 11.58
N GLN A 241 13.51 0.02 12.19
CA GLN A 241 12.76 -1.22 12.05
C GLN A 241 12.13 -1.32 10.65
N GLU A 242 11.47 -0.26 10.20
CA GLU A 242 10.87 -0.18 8.85
C GLU A 242 11.95 -0.20 7.77
N TRP A 243 13.08 0.47 8.00
CA TRP A 243 14.26 0.41 7.14
C TRP A 243 14.77 -1.02 6.97
N LYS A 244 14.92 -1.78 8.07
CA LYS A 244 15.38 -3.18 8.02
C LYS A 244 14.45 -4.05 7.18
N LEU A 245 13.13 -3.88 7.35
CA LEU A 245 12.13 -4.60 6.56
C LEU A 245 12.22 -4.23 5.07
N ALA A 246 12.14 -2.93 4.77
CA ALA A 246 12.18 -2.40 3.42
C ALA A 246 13.47 -2.80 2.68
N TRP A 247 14.62 -2.68 3.36
CA TRP A 247 15.92 -3.09 2.83
C TRP A 247 15.93 -4.57 2.43
N ASN A 248 15.46 -5.46 3.28
CA ASN A 248 15.44 -6.90 2.98
C ASN A 248 14.54 -7.22 1.78
N GLN A 249 13.37 -6.57 1.69
CA GLN A 249 12.43 -6.78 0.59
C GLN A 249 12.96 -6.24 -0.75
N VAL A 250 13.49 -5.01 -0.76
CA VAL A 250 14.06 -4.40 -1.97
C VAL A 250 15.32 -5.14 -2.41
N LYS A 251 16.18 -5.54 -1.48
CA LYS A 251 17.38 -6.34 -1.79
C LYS A 251 16.99 -7.68 -2.42
N ALA A 252 15.99 -8.38 -1.88
CA ALA A 252 15.50 -9.63 -2.47
C ALA A 252 14.93 -9.44 -3.89
N LEU A 253 14.32 -8.29 -4.20
CA LEU A 253 13.87 -7.94 -5.55
C LEU A 253 15.05 -7.65 -6.49
N ALA A 254 16.07 -6.92 -6.00
CA ALA A 254 17.28 -6.59 -6.75
C ALA A 254 18.11 -7.83 -7.07
N ASP A 255 18.29 -8.74 -6.11
CA ASP A 255 19.02 -10.01 -6.27
C ASP A 255 18.38 -10.90 -7.35
N ARG A 256 17.08 -10.76 -7.60
CA ARG A 256 16.34 -11.44 -8.68
C ARG A 256 16.39 -10.71 -10.02
N ARG A 257 17.20 -9.64 -10.14
CA ARG A 257 17.28 -8.72 -11.30
C ARG A 257 15.92 -8.12 -11.72
N ARG A 258 15.02 -7.90 -10.76
CA ARG A 258 13.67 -7.38 -11.00
C ARG A 258 13.46 -5.97 -10.43
N PHE A 259 14.53 -5.30 -10.01
CA PHE A 259 14.44 -3.93 -9.50
C PHE A 259 14.90 -2.92 -10.56
N ASP A 260 14.01 -1.99 -10.90
CA ASP A 260 14.19 -0.95 -11.91
C ASP A 260 13.50 0.37 -11.48
N LEU A 261 13.59 1.41 -12.33
CA LEU A 261 12.93 2.69 -12.08
C LEU A 261 11.39 2.57 -11.97
N LYS A 262 10.77 1.58 -12.62
CA LYS A 262 9.32 1.34 -12.50
C LYS A 262 8.96 0.81 -11.13
N ALA A 263 9.79 -0.04 -10.53
CA ALA A 263 9.65 -0.46 -9.14
C ALA A 263 9.80 0.72 -8.17
N LEU A 264 10.79 1.59 -8.41
CA LEU A 264 10.97 2.80 -7.60
C LEU A 264 9.75 3.74 -7.67
N HIS A 265 9.23 3.95 -8.88
CA HIS A 265 8.04 4.78 -9.10
C HIS A 265 6.82 4.21 -8.35
N ARG A 266 6.66 2.88 -8.30
CA ARG A 266 5.59 2.24 -7.51
C ARG A 266 5.73 2.54 -6.03
N PHE A 267 6.90 2.30 -5.43
CA PHE A 267 7.13 2.61 -4.01
C PHE A 267 6.88 4.09 -3.69
N THR A 268 7.30 4.97 -4.60
CA THR A 268 7.13 6.41 -4.44
C THR A 268 5.66 6.80 -4.49
N ARG A 269 4.91 6.30 -5.48
CA ARG A 269 3.49 6.59 -5.67
C ARG A 269 2.65 6.19 -4.45
N PHE A 270 2.96 5.07 -3.82
CA PHE A 270 2.24 4.56 -2.64
C PHE A 270 2.76 5.11 -1.29
N GLY A 271 3.68 6.08 -1.31
CA GLY A 271 4.19 6.68 -0.07
C GLY A 271 5.09 5.76 0.77
N TYR A 272 5.63 4.68 0.19
CA TYR A 272 6.56 3.80 0.88
C TYR A 272 7.95 4.43 0.96
N GLY A 273 8.11 5.39 1.87
CA GLY A 273 9.34 6.18 2.02
C GLY A 273 10.60 5.33 2.21
N HIS A 274 10.56 4.32 3.10
CA HIS A 274 11.73 3.47 3.39
C HIS A 274 12.06 2.51 2.24
N HIS A 275 11.06 1.99 1.51
CA HIS A 275 11.27 1.20 0.30
C HIS A 275 11.79 2.06 -0.85
N THR A 276 11.32 3.30 -0.97
CA THR A 276 11.83 4.28 -1.91
C THR A 276 13.30 4.59 -1.62
N ALA A 277 13.65 4.84 -0.36
CA ALA A 277 15.03 5.05 0.09
C ALA A 277 15.92 3.82 -0.15
N ALA A 278 15.44 2.61 0.16
CA ALA A 278 16.16 1.36 -0.11
C ALA A 278 16.34 1.12 -1.62
N GLY A 279 15.33 1.44 -2.43
CA GLY A 279 15.36 1.36 -3.88
C GLY A 279 16.39 2.31 -4.50
N LEU A 280 16.38 3.57 -4.08
CA LEU A 280 17.42 4.53 -4.46
C LEU A 280 18.81 4.06 -4.07
N THR A 281 18.96 3.44 -2.89
CA THR A 281 20.26 2.88 -2.46
C THR A 281 20.78 1.84 -3.45
N MET A 282 19.90 0.98 -3.99
CA MET A 282 20.26 -0.01 -5.01
C MET A 282 20.63 0.65 -6.34
N LEU A 283 19.80 1.58 -6.84
CA LEU A 283 20.01 2.25 -8.14
C LEU A 283 21.28 3.12 -8.15
N LEU A 284 21.56 3.78 -7.04
CA LEU A 284 22.75 4.61 -6.87
C LEU A 284 24.01 3.78 -6.60
N GLU A 285 23.86 2.48 -6.32
CA GLU A 285 24.94 1.58 -5.95
C GLU A 285 25.83 2.15 -4.81
N VAL A 286 25.17 2.71 -3.80
CA VAL A 286 25.80 3.25 -2.59
C VAL A 286 25.49 2.37 -1.38
N ARG A 287 26.29 2.49 -0.32
CA ARG A 287 26.00 1.77 0.92
C ARG A 287 24.80 2.40 1.65
N PRO A 288 23.96 1.60 2.36
CA PRO A 288 22.86 2.07 3.19
C PRO A 288 23.14 3.33 4.01
N GLU A 289 24.31 3.37 4.65
CA GLU A 289 24.64 4.42 5.62
C GLU A 289 24.70 5.80 4.97
N ILE A 290 24.93 5.87 3.66
CA ILE A 290 25.00 7.12 2.90
C ILE A 290 23.62 7.76 2.77
N ILE A 291 22.63 6.97 2.35
CA ILE A 291 21.25 7.43 2.19
C ILE A 291 20.66 7.77 3.57
N VAL A 292 20.88 6.92 4.57
CA VAL A 292 20.47 7.19 5.95
C VAL A 292 21.06 8.50 6.46
N LYS A 293 22.35 8.76 6.15
CA LYS A 293 23.03 10.00 6.52
C LYS A 293 22.43 11.23 5.82
N TRP A 294 22.09 11.16 4.54
CA TRP A 294 21.43 12.27 3.84
C TRP A 294 20.05 12.57 4.44
N LEU A 295 19.25 11.54 4.71
CA LEU A 295 17.92 11.68 5.33
C LEU A 295 18.00 12.29 6.73
N ALA A 296 18.96 11.84 7.55
CA ALA A 296 19.16 12.34 8.90
C ALA A 296 19.69 13.79 8.94
N MET A 297 20.51 14.18 7.95
CA MET A 297 21.09 15.52 7.89
C MET A 297 20.26 16.52 7.08
N GLN A 298 19.11 16.11 6.52
CA GLN A 298 18.33 16.93 5.59
C GLN A 298 19.15 17.42 4.39
N ASP A 299 20.00 16.53 3.87
CA ASP A 299 20.93 16.86 2.80
C ASP A 299 20.25 16.77 1.43
N TYR A 300 19.34 17.72 1.17
CA TYR A 300 18.64 17.82 -0.11
C TYR A 300 19.61 18.02 -1.28
N VAL A 301 20.76 18.66 -1.04
CA VAL A 301 21.75 18.94 -2.10
C VAL A 301 22.38 17.64 -2.56
N ALA A 302 22.86 16.81 -1.62
CA ALA A 302 23.44 15.51 -1.97
C ALA A 302 22.42 14.61 -2.65
N PHE A 303 21.18 14.59 -2.15
CA PHE A 303 20.11 13.83 -2.77
C PHE A 303 19.76 14.31 -4.19
N THR A 304 19.71 15.63 -4.42
CA THR A 304 19.42 16.24 -5.73
C THR A 304 20.44 15.80 -6.78
N VAL A 305 21.73 15.89 -6.45
CA VAL A 305 22.81 15.47 -7.34
C VAL A 305 22.72 13.97 -7.63
N ALA A 306 22.56 13.14 -6.60
CA ALA A 306 22.46 11.70 -6.74
C ALA A 306 21.28 11.27 -7.62
N ALA A 307 20.08 11.83 -7.37
CA ALA A 307 18.89 11.54 -8.14
C ALA A 307 19.03 11.96 -9.62
N ARG A 308 19.70 13.08 -9.87
CA ARG A 308 19.92 13.57 -11.23
C ARG A 308 20.91 12.70 -12.00
N ALA A 309 21.95 12.19 -11.33
CA ALA A 309 22.97 11.31 -11.92
C ALA A 309 22.42 9.95 -12.38
N ILE A 310 21.30 9.48 -11.83
CA ILE A 310 20.64 8.23 -12.27
C ILE A 310 19.45 8.48 -13.20
N GLY A 311 19.31 9.70 -13.73
CA GLY A 311 18.34 10.02 -14.77
C GLY A 311 16.89 10.05 -14.30
N LEU A 312 16.60 10.41 -13.04
CA LEU A 312 15.22 10.67 -12.63
C LEU A 312 14.64 11.85 -13.46
N ASP A 313 13.36 11.77 -13.80
CA ASP A 313 12.63 12.93 -14.29
C ASP A 313 12.18 13.83 -13.13
N ALA A 314 11.80 15.07 -13.44
CA ALA A 314 11.48 16.08 -12.43
C ALA A 314 10.23 15.73 -11.60
N ASP A 315 9.26 15.03 -12.19
CA ASP A 315 8.02 14.67 -11.51
C ASP A 315 8.27 13.52 -10.52
N LEU A 316 8.99 12.48 -10.95
CA LEU A 316 9.43 11.40 -10.08
C LEU A 316 10.36 11.92 -8.97
N PHE A 317 11.29 12.82 -9.29
CA PHE A 317 12.15 13.45 -8.28
C PHE A 317 11.33 14.18 -7.21
N GLN A 318 10.38 15.02 -7.61
CA GLN A 318 9.52 15.75 -6.66
C GLN A 318 8.70 14.77 -5.79
N ALA A 319 8.17 13.72 -6.40
CA ALA A 319 7.41 12.69 -5.70
C ALA A 319 8.29 11.94 -4.68
N VAL A 320 9.51 11.58 -5.05
CA VAL A 320 10.49 10.93 -4.17
C VAL A 320 10.85 11.82 -2.99
N VAL A 321 11.17 13.11 -3.23
CA VAL A 321 11.46 14.07 -2.14
C VAL A 321 10.27 14.17 -1.18
N THR A 322 9.04 14.07 -1.68
CA THR A 322 7.84 14.18 -0.84
C THR A 322 7.64 12.99 0.08
N VAL A 323 8.05 11.78 -0.31
CA VAL A 323 7.75 10.54 0.43
C VAL A 323 8.94 10.00 1.23
N LEU A 324 10.16 10.43 0.91
CA LEU A 324 11.35 9.99 1.62
C LEU A 324 11.24 10.28 3.12
N PRO A 325 11.75 9.38 3.99
CA PRO A 325 11.59 9.52 5.43
C PRO A 325 12.68 10.46 5.98
N TRP A 326 12.64 11.71 5.52
CA TRP A 326 13.48 12.80 6.00
C TRP A 326 13.35 12.96 7.50
N ARG A 327 14.41 13.41 8.18
CA ARG A 327 14.35 13.76 9.61
C ARG A 327 13.16 14.67 9.92
N ASP A 328 12.85 15.53 8.97
CA ASP A 328 11.85 16.58 9.04
C ASP A 328 11.10 16.56 7.71
N MET A 329 9.76 16.45 7.68
CA MET A 329 9.04 16.53 6.39
C MET A 329 9.40 17.83 5.64
N PRO A 330 9.71 17.75 4.34
CA PRO A 330 9.90 18.94 3.51
C PRO A 330 8.63 19.78 3.49
N SER A 331 8.78 21.09 3.69
CA SER A 331 7.67 22.02 3.45
C SER A 331 7.42 22.16 1.95
N ARG A 332 6.26 22.71 1.57
CA ARG A 332 5.96 23.03 0.16
C ARG A 332 7.04 23.91 -0.49
N LEU A 333 7.61 24.85 0.28
CA LEU A 333 8.68 25.72 -0.19
C LEU A 333 10.01 24.96 -0.36
N ASP A 334 10.31 24.00 0.51
CA ASP A 334 11.49 23.14 0.36
C ASP A 334 11.41 22.31 -0.92
N ILE A 335 10.25 21.68 -1.16
CA ILE A 335 10.00 20.86 -2.36
C ILE A 335 10.16 21.70 -3.64
N GLU A 336 9.58 22.90 -3.68
CA GLU A 336 9.69 23.80 -4.83
C GLU A 336 11.14 24.25 -5.08
N ASN A 337 11.86 24.61 -4.02
CA ASN A 337 13.26 25.02 -4.13
C ASN A 337 14.18 23.88 -4.58
N VAL A 338 13.96 22.69 -4.05
CA VAL A 338 14.76 21.49 -4.36
C VAL A 338 14.48 21.03 -5.79
N ARG A 339 13.22 21.05 -6.24
CA ARG A 339 12.87 20.81 -7.65
C ARG A 339 13.52 21.80 -8.59
N ARG A 340 13.47 23.10 -8.28
CA ARG A 340 14.10 24.13 -9.12
C ARG A 340 15.61 23.90 -9.27
N ARG A 341 16.28 23.47 -8.19
CA ARG A 341 17.71 23.11 -8.22
C ARG A 341 17.98 21.86 -9.06
N PHE A 342 17.10 20.86 -8.98
CA PHE A 342 17.17 19.65 -9.79
C PHE A 342 17.05 19.95 -11.29
N GLU A 343 16.07 20.77 -11.68
CA GLU A 343 15.84 21.16 -13.08
C GLU A 343 16.98 22.03 -13.63
N ALA A 344 17.62 22.84 -12.79
CA ALA A 344 18.76 23.67 -13.17
C ALA A 344 20.08 22.88 -13.30
N LEU A 345 20.17 21.67 -12.75
CA LEU A 345 21.36 20.82 -12.79
C LEU A 345 21.30 19.92 -14.03
N SER A 346 22.35 19.91 -14.86
CA SER A 346 22.42 18.96 -15.97
C SER A 346 22.77 17.55 -15.48
N GLU A 347 22.37 16.52 -16.25
CA GLU A 347 22.68 15.12 -15.92
C GLU A 347 24.18 14.82 -15.97
N GLU A 348 24.90 15.48 -16.89
CA GLU A 348 26.36 15.37 -17.03
C GLU A 348 27.08 15.95 -15.80
N GLU A 349 26.76 17.19 -15.40
CA GLU A 349 27.31 17.82 -14.18
C GLU A 349 26.98 17.00 -12.93
N ALA A 350 25.75 16.50 -12.81
CA ALA A 350 25.35 15.66 -11.69
C ALA A 350 26.17 14.38 -11.61
N SER A 351 26.39 13.72 -12.75
CA SER A 351 27.17 12.47 -12.84
C SER A 351 28.63 12.70 -12.46
N GLU A 352 29.24 13.79 -12.94
CA GLU A 352 30.62 14.16 -12.58
C GLU A 352 30.77 14.41 -11.07
N ILE A 353 29.87 15.19 -10.48
CA ILE A 353 29.87 15.49 -9.04
C ILE A 353 29.66 14.20 -8.23
N PHE A 354 28.74 13.34 -8.66
CA PHE A 354 28.42 12.10 -7.97
C PHE A 354 29.60 11.11 -7.99
N GLU A 355 30.26 10.93 -9.13
CA GLU A 355 31.45 10.08 -9.25
C GLU A 355 32.63 10.62 -8.43
N LEU A 356 32.81 11.94 -8.38
CA LEU A 356 33.79 12.57 -7.49
C LEU A 356 33.51 12.20 -6.03
N TRP A 357 32.24 12.25 -5.59
CA TRP A 357 31.86 11.79 -4.24
C TRP A 357 32.12 10.31 -4.02
N ARG A 358 31.83 9.43 -5.01
CA ARG A 358 32.14 7.99 -4.91
C ARG A 358 33.62 7.74 -4.72
N SER A 359 34.46 8.48 -5.44
CA SER A 359 35.91 8.36 -5.38
C SER A 359 36.51 8.76 -4.02
N HIS A 360 35.94 9.79 -3.35
CA HIS A 360 36.48 10.35 -2.11
C HIS A 360 35.81 9.85 -0.83
N SER A 361 34.55 9.41 -0.87
CA SER A 361 33.74 9.14 0.33
C SER A 361 33.34 7.68 0.53
N PHE A 362 33.38 6.83 -0.52
CA PHE A 362 32.83 5.47 -0.44
C PHE A 362 33.88 4.32 -0.51
N ARG A 363 35.18 4.60 -0.72
CA ARG A 363 36.24 3.57 -0.86
C ARG A 363 37.08 3.23 0.38
N ARG A 364 36.93 3.89 1.54
CA ARG A 364 37.89 3.70 2.64
C ARG A 364 37.50 2.60 3.65
N ARG A 365 37.93 1.37 3.36
CA ARG A 365 38.57 0.36 4.25
C ARG A 365 38.61 -1.03 3.55
N ILE A 366 39.54 -1.21 2.62
CA ILE A 366 40.05 -2.56 2.25
C ILE A 366 41.49 -2.75 2.78
N SER A 367 42.12 -1.70 3.35
CA SER A 367 43.54 -1.75 3.73
C SER A 367 43.83 -2.03 5.22
N GLU A 368 42.85 -2.34 6.07
CA GLU A 368 43.09 -2.54 7.52
C GLU A 368 42.90 -3.98 8.03
N GLU A 369 42.56 -4.94 7.17
CA GLU A 369 42.59 -6.38 7.52
C GLU A 369 43.74 -7.15 6.86
N ALA A 370 44.67 -6.44 6.19
CA ALA A 370 45.88 -7.04 5.60
C ALA A 370 47.15 -6.85 6.45
N VAL A 371 47.08 -6.18 7.61
CA VAL A 371 48.20 -6.09 8.56
C VAL A 371 47.66 -6.04 9.99
N ALA A 372 47.30 -7.20 10.54
CA ALA A 372 47.36 -7.52 11.97
C ALA A 372 47.30 -9.03 12.16
#